data_AF-A0AAX3I0P9-F1
#
_entry.id   AF-A0AAX3I0P9-F1
#
_cell.length_a   1.000
_cell.length_b   1.000
_cell.length_c   1.000
_cell.angle_alpha   90.00
_cell.angle_beta   90.00
_cell.angle_gamma   90.00
#
_symmetry.space_group_name_H-M   'P 1'
#
loop_
_entity.id
_entity.type
_entity.pdbx_description
1 polymer ?
#
loop_
_entity_poly.entity_id
_entity_poly.type
_entity_poly.pdbx_seq_one_letter_code
_entity_poly.pdbx_strand_id
1 'polypeptide(L)' 'MNIEINYIESPPCYVLTMGELTLMFETRDEAEEFVRFLRGYDDEEEIVKD' A
#
# COMPACT_ATOMS: atom_id res chain seq x y z
N MET A 1 -5.63 11.43 3.84
CA MET A 1 -5.02 11.21 2.52
C MET A 1 -5.91 10.22 1.78
N ASN A 2 -6.47 10.59 0.63
CA ASN A 2 -7.29 9.67 -0.16
C ASN A 2 -6.34 8.77 -0.95
N ILE A 3 -6.51 7.46 -0.81
CA ILE A 3 -5.71 6.43 -1.48
C ILE A 3 -6.68 5.61 -2.31
N GLU A 4 -6.38 5.47 -3.59
CA GLU A 4 -7.16 4.67 -4.53
C GLU A 4 -6.27 3.58 -5.11
N ILE A 5 -6.78 2.34 -5.15
CA ILE A 5 -6.11 1.20 -5.78
C ILE A 5 -7.03 0.68 -6.88
N ASN A 6 -6.55 0.74 -8.12
CA ASN A 6 -7.29 0.32 -9.32
C ASN A 6 -6.55 -0.80 -10.04
N TYR A 7 -7.28 -1.74 -10.64
CA TYR A 7 -6.69 -2.76 -11.52
C TYR A 7 -6.70 -2.28 -12.97
N ILE A 8 -5.59 -2.45 -13.68
CA ILE A 8 -5.45 -2.19 -15.11
C ILE A 8 -5.27 -3.55 -15.81
N GLU A 9 -6.02 -3.78 -16.89
CA GLU A 9 -6.03 -5.08 -17.58
C GLU A 9 -4.84 -5.26 -18.55
N SER A 10 -4.29 -4.16 -19.10
CA SER A 10 -3.20 -4.20 -20.08
C SER A 10 -2.27 -2.97 -19.97
N PRO A 11 -1.06 -3.11 -19.37
CA PRO A 11 -0.54 -4.33 -18.77
C PRO A 11 -1.34 -4.71 -17.50
N PRO A 12 -1.46 -6.02 -17.17
CA PRO A 12 -2.12 -6.46 -15.96
C PRO A 12 -1.33 -5.97 -14.73
N CYS A 13 -1.84 -4.98 -14.03
CA CYS A 13 -1.19 -4.42 -12.83
C CYS A 13 -2.19 -3.72 -11.89
N TYR A 14 -1.73 -3.40 -10.69
CA TYR A 14 -2.45 -2.58 -9.71
C TYR A 14 -1.83 -1.20 -9.62
N VAL A 15 -2.64 -0.16 -9.81
CA VAL A 15 -2.23 1.24 -9.75
C VAL A 15 -2.71 1.84 -8.45
N LEU A 16 -1.77 2.33 -7.65
CA LEU A 16 -2.03 3.07 -6.42
C LEU A 16 -1.83 4.56 -6.69
N THR A 17 -2.85 5.38 -6.40
CA THR A 17 -2.80 6.83 -6.55
C THR A 17 -2.98 7.53 -5.20
N MET A 18 -2.06 8.44 -4.88
CA MET A 18 -2.08 9.28 -3.68
C MET A 18 -1.68 10.71 -4.01
N GLY A 19 -2.66 11.60 -4.17
CA GLY A 19 -2.40 12.97 -4.63
C GLY A 19 -1.74 12.95 -6.01
N GLU A 20 -0.50 13.43 -6.09
CA GLU A 20 0.29 13.45 -7.33
C GLU A 20 1.15 12.20 -7.54
N LEU A 21 1.27 11.34 -6.52
CA LEU A 21 2.04 10.10 -6.60
C LEU A 21 1.19 8.99 -7.20
N THR A 22 1.70 8.34 -8.26
CA THR A 22 1.11 7.13 -8.83
C THR A 22 2.16 6.03 -8.92
N LEU A 23 1.85 4.86 -8.37
CA LEU A 23 2.73 3.69 -8.33
C LEU A 23 2.04 2.49 -8.99
N MET A 24 2.83 1.62 -9.61
CA MET A 24 2.36 0.37 -10.21
C MET A 24 2.92 -0.82 -9.42
N PHE A 25 2.05 -1.78 -9.14
CA PHE A 25 2.34 -3.02 -8.45
C PHE A 25 1.90 -4.21 -9.29
N GLU A 26 2.58 -5.34 -9.16
CA GLU A 26 2.18 -6.57 -9.86
C GLU A 26 0.94 -7.17 -9.21
N THR A 27 0.84 -7.05 -7.88
CA THR A 27 -0.25 -7.62 -7.09
C THR A 27 -0.96 -6.58 -6.24
N ARG A 28 -2.18 -6.90 -5.83
CA ARG A 28 -2.96 -6.07 -4.90
C ARG A 28 -2.33 -6.02 -3.52
N ASP A 29 -1.79 -7.15 -3.08
CA ASP A 29 -1.22 -7.32 -1.73
C ASP A 29 -0.02 -6.39 -1.53
N GLU A 30 0.88 -6.28 -2.51
CA GLU A 30 2.01 -5.33 -2.47
C GLU A 30 1.54 -3.88 -2.36
N ALA A 31 0.50 -3.50 -3.13
CA ALA A 31 -0.07 -2.16 -3.06
C ALA A 31 -0.66 -1.89 -1.67
N GLU A 32 -1.36 -2.86 -1.08
CA GLU A 32 -1.94 -2.74 0.27
C GLU A 32 -0.87 -2.71 1.36
N GLU A 33 0.20 -3.51 1.27
CA GLU A 33 1.35 -3.46 2.18
C GLU A 33 2.03 -2.09 2.15
N PHE A 34 2.21 -1.51 0.96
CA PHE A 34 2.75 -0.16 0.83
C PHE A 34 1.86 0.89 1.50
N VAL A 35 0.52 0.76 1.40
CA VAL A 35 -0.42 1.62 2.12
C VAL A 35 -0.27 1.47 3.63
N ARG A 36 -0.10 0.24 4.14
CA ARG A 36 0.14 -0.03 5.56
C ARG A 36 1.42 0.63 6.04
N PHE A 37 2.51 0.49 5.28
CA PHE A 37 3.78 1.16 5.55
C PHE A 37 3.61 2.70 5.63
N LEU A 38 2.94 3.31 4.64
CA LEU A 38 2.75 4.76 4.61
C LEU A 38 1.86 5.31 5.74
N ARG A 39 0.87 4.52 6.16
CA ARG A 39 0.01 4.87 7.29
C ARG A 39 0.73 4.74 8.63
N GLY A 40 1.97 4.25 8.62
CA GLY A 40 2.71 3.89 9.80
C GLY A 40 1.94 2.83 10.54
N TYR A 41 1.90 1.61 10.00
CA TYR A 41 1.55 0.46 10.83
C TYR A 41 2.42 0.55 12.09
N ASP A 42 1.81 1.09 13.15
CA ASP A 42 2.03 0.82 14.56
C ASP A 42 1.80 -0.69 14.70
N ASP A 43 2.72 -1.50 14.16
CA ASP A 43 3.04 -2.73 14.86
C ASP A 43 3.53 -2.23 16.21
N GLU A 44 2.63 -2.24 17.19
CA GLU A 44 2.98 -2.17 18.60
C GLU A 44 4.30 -2.91 18.73
N GLU A 45 5.30 -2.23 19.27
CA GLU A 45 6.35 -2.91 20.01
C GLU A 45 5.66 -4.08 20.71
N GLU A 46 6.05 -5.32 20.40
CA GLU A 46 6.03 -6.31 21.47
C GLU A 46 6.93 -5.68 22.55
N ILE A 47 6.31 -4.91 23.46
CA ILE A 47 6.88 -4.56 24.73
C ILE A 47 6.93 -5.91 25.46
N VAL A 48 7.97 -6.68 25.16
CA VAL A 48 8.37 -7.82 25.97
C VAL A 48 8.72 -7.23 27.31
N LYS A 49 7.77 -7.28 28.24
CA LYS A 49 8.07 -7.18 29.66
C LYS A 49 8.78 -8.46 30.04
N ASP A 50 10.09 -8.38 30.23
CA ASP A 50 10.81 -9.05 31.31
C ASP A 50 12.12 -8.30 31.64
#